data_AF-A0A349D3C8-F1
#
_entry.id   AF-A0A349D3C8-F1
#
_cell.length_a   1.000
_cell.length_b   1.000
_cell.length_c   1.000
_cell.angle_alpha   90.00
_cell.angle_beta   90.00
_cell.angle_gamma   90.00
#
_symmetry.space_group_name_H-M   'P 1'
#
loop_
_entity.id
_entity.type
_entity.pdbx_description
1 polymer ?
#
loop_
_entity_poly.entity_id
_entity_poly.type
_entity_poly.pdbx_seq_one_letter_code
_entity_poly.pdbx_strand_id
1 'polypeptide(L)'
;MNVKTGVFVGRFQPFHEGHRKCIEHILERNDRCIILLRDTGKTKKNPFDLEKRKAMIRAQFPDTSRVDIQTINDPGAELSVYIGRDVGYDLIELDGATEAISATDLRRKLYEEAGKSYDPLAPQKAL
;
A
#
# COMPACT_ATOMS: atom_id res chain seq x y z
N MET A 1 -28.84 5.08 -8.51
CA MET A 1 -28.21 3.86 -7.95
C MET A 1 -27.19 4.32 -6.92
N ASN A 2 -27.08 3.65 -5.77
CA ASN A 2 -26.04 3.98 -4.79
C ASN A 2 -24.71 3.39 -5.25
N VAL A 3 -23.67 4.22 -5.33
CA VAL A 3 -22.31 3.80 -5.67
C VAL A 3 -21.71 3.02 -4.50
N LYS A 4 -21.28 1.79 -4.73
CA LYS A 4 -20.55 0.97 -3.76
C LYS A 4 -19.06 1.29 -3.83
N THR A 5 -18.46 1.57 -2.68
CA THR A 5 -17.04 1.97 -2.60
C THR A 5 -16.35 1.16 -1.50
N GLY A 6 -15.24 0.50 -1.85
CA GLY A 6 -14.34 -0.11 -0.87
C GLY A 6 -13.16 0.81 -0.55
N VAL A 7 -12.58 0.67 0.64
CA VAL A 7 -11.42 1.46 1.09
C VAL A 7 -10.24 0.54 1.37
N PHE A 8 -9.05 0.87 0.87
CA PHE A 8 -7.82 0.13 1.14
C PHE A 8 -6.75 1.05 1.71
N VAL A 9 -6.28 0.76 2.93
CA VAL A 9 -5.30 1.59 3.64
C VAL A 9 -3.93 0.94 3.61
N GLY A 10 -2.89 1.70 3.25
CA GLY A 10 -1.55 1.14 3.21
C GLY A 10 -0.42 2.15 3.03
N ARG A 11 0.81 1.68 3.28
CA ARG A 11 2.05 2.42 2.98
C ARG A 11 2.54 2.17 1.56
N PHE A 12 2.33 0.96 1.02
CA PHE A 12 2.74 0.56 -0.33
C PHE A 12 4.23 0.83 -0.62
N GLN A 13 5.12 0.27 0.21
CA GLN A 13 6.58 0.48 0.19
C GLN A 13 7.38 -0.79 -0.22
N PRO A 14 7.39 -1.21 -1.49
CA PRO A 14 6.69 -0.64 -2.65
C PRO A 14 5.26 -1.18 -2.83
N PHE A 15 4.54 -0.60 -3.79
CA PHE A 15 3.36 -1.26 -4.37
C PHE A 15 3.80 -2.54 -5.09
N HIS A 16 3.04 -3.63 -4.95
CA HIS A 16 3.39 -4.95 -5.47
C HIS A 16 2.15 -5.78 -5.78
N GLU A 17 2.36 -6.97 -6.31
CA GLU A 17 1.31 -7.85 -6.82
C GLU A 17 0.22 -8.18 -5.80
N GLY A 18 0.58 -8.52 -4.55
CA GLY A 18 -0.43 -8.70 -3.48
C GLY A 18 -1.35 -7.48 -3.29
N HIS A 19 -0.81 -6.26 -3.30
CA HIS A 19 -1.64 -5.05 -3.23
C HIS A 19 -2.54 -4.89 -4.47
N ARG A 20 -2.05 -5.25 -5.67
CA ARG A 20 -2.83 -5.24 -6.92
C ARG A 20 -4.05 -6.14 -6.79
N LYS A 21 -3.84 -7.40 -6.38
CA LYS A 21 -4.95 -8.35 -6.19
C LYS A 21 -5.96 -7.90 -5.14
N CYS A 22 -5.53 -7.26 -4.05
CA CYS A 22 -6.47 -6.70 -3.07
C CYS A 22 -7.36 -5.61 -3.69
N ILE A 23 -6.80 -4.71 -4.50
CA ILE A 23 -7.57 -3.65 -5.17
C ILE A 23 -8.53 -4.27 -6.21
N GLU A 24 -8.09 -5.28 -6.96
CA GLU A 24 -8.94 -6.00 -7.91
C GLU A 24 -10.11 -6.69 -7.22
N HIS A 25 -9.86 -7.37 -6.10
CA HIS A 25 -10.91 -7.97 -5.29
C HIS A 25 -11.95 -6.95 -4.81
N ILE A 26 -11.51 -5.76 -4.41
CA ILE A 26 -12.42 -4.65 -4.05
C ILE A 26 -13.24 -4.22 -5.26
N LEU A 27 -12.60 -4.04 -6.41
CA LEU A 27 -13.21 -3.57 -7.66
C LEU A 27 -14.16 -4.57 -8.33
N GLU A 28 -14.08 -5.86 -7.97
CA GLU A 28 -15.06 -6.90 -8.35
C GLU A 28 -16.39 -6.77 -7.58
N ARG A 29 -16.33 -6.27 -6.34
CA ARG A 29 -17.49 -6.17 -5.42
C ARG A 29 -18.05 -4.75 -5.32
N ASN A 30 -17.28 -3.77 -5.75
CA ASN A 30 -17.56 -2.35 -5.62
C ASN A 30 -17.37 -1.62 -6.95
N ASP A 31 -18.12 -0.54 -7.12
CA ASP A 31 -17.98 0.35 -8.27
C ASP A 31 -16.66 1.12 -8.21
N ARG A 32 -16.17 1.40 -7.00
CA ARG A 32 -14.96 2.21 -6.77
C ARG A 32 -14.08 1.66 -5.65
N CYS A 33 -12.79 1.98 -5.71
CA CYS A 33 -11.83 1.77 -4.64
C CYS A 33 -11.20 3.12 -4.24
N ILE A 34 -11.26 3.47 -2.96
CA ILE A 34 -10.48 4.57 -2.39
C ILE A 34 -9.24 3.97 -1.72
N ILE A 35 -8.06 4.36 -2.18
CA ILE A 35 -6.80 4.00 -1.56
C ILE A 35 -6.40 5.12 -0.62
N LEU A 36 -6.33 4.82 0.69
CA LEU A 36 -5.74 5.71 1.68
C LEU A 36 -4.23 5.44 1.75
N LEU A 37 -3.47 6.19 0.95
CA LEU A 37 -2.02 6.13 0.88
C LEU A 37 -1.44 6.93 2.03
N ARG A 38 -0.83 6.24 3.00
CA ARG A 38 -0.15 6.89 4.11
C ARG A 38 1.11 7.61 3.63
N ASP A 39 1.25 8.88 3.99
CA ASP A 39 2.54 9.54 3.87
C ASP A 39 3.53 8.97 4.90
N THR A 40 4.80 8.92 4.53
CA THR A 40 5.86 8.33 5.34
C THR A 40 7.14 9.12 5.18
N GLY A 41 7.82 9.42 6.28
CA GLY A 41 9.19 9.95 6.23
C GLY A 41 10.14 8.98 5.50
N LYS A 42 11.12 9.54 4.79
CA LYS A 42 12.11 8.78 4.02
C LYS A 42 13.04 8.02 4.96
N THR A 43 13.01 6.69 4.88
CA THR A 43 13.82 5.80 5.71
C THR A 43 14.26 4.58 4.89
N LYS A 44 15.12 3.72 5.45
CA LYS A 44 15.42 2.43 4.80
C LYS A 44 14.19 1.52 4.64
N LYS A 45 13.22 1.63 5.55
CA LYS A 45 11.94 0.89 5.49
C LYS A 45 10.93 1.52 4.53
N ASN A 46 11.05 2.83 4.29
CA ASN A 46 10.22 3.63 3.40
C ASN A 46 11.08 4.28 2.31
N PRO A 47 11.68 3.50 1.39
CA PRO A 47 12.65 4.02 0.43
C PRO A 47 12.00 4.85 -0.68
N PHE A 48 10.69 4.69 -0.93
CA PHE A 48 9.96 5.41 -1.97
C PHE A 48 9.18 6.58 -1.37
N ASP A 49 9.27 7.75 -2.01
CA ASP A 49 8.45 8.90 -1.64
C ASP A 49 6.97 8.68 -2.02
N LEU A 50 6.12 9.62 -1.60
CA LEU A 50 4.68 9.57 -1.85
C LEU A 50 4.34 9.52 -3.35
N GLU A 51 4.93 10.41 -4.15
CA GLU A 51 4.62 10.54 -5.56
C GLU A 51 5.06 9.31 -6.37
N LYS A 52 6.20 8.71 -6.03
CA LYS A 52 6.66 7.46 -6.64
C LYS A 52 5.68 6.32 -6.38
N ARG A 53 5.15 6.22 -5.16
CA ARG A 53 4.15 5.21 -4.80
C ARG A 53 2.81 5.45 -5.50
N LYS A 54 2.35 6.71 -5.59
CA LYS A 54 1.17 7.07 -6.40
C LYS A 54 1.37 6.65 -7.86
N ALA A 55 2.54 6.91 -8.44
CA ALA A 55 2.86 6.53 -9.81
C ALA A 55 2.85 5.00 -10.01
N MET A 56 3.38 4.22 -9.06
CA MET A 56 3.33 2.76 -9.12
C MET A 56 1.87 2.24 -9.11
N ILE A 57 1.01 2.81 -8.27
CA ILE A 57 -0.41 2.45 -8.21
C ILE A 57 -1.10 2.84 -9.52
N ARG A 58 -0.88 4.07 -10.02
CA ARG A 58 -1.49 4.59 -11.26
C ARG A 58 -1.06 3.85 -12.51
N ALA A 59 0.15 3.31 -12.53
CA ALA A 59 0.61 2.44 -13.61
C ALA A 59 -0.22 1.16 -13.74
N GLN A 60 -0.80 0.68 -12.63
CA GLN A 60 -1.67 -0.51 -12.62
C GLN A 60 -3.15 -0.14 -12.72
N PHE A 61 -3.55 1.00 -12.14
CA PHE A 61 -4.93 1.48 -12.09
C PHE A 61 -5.05 2.92 -12.64
N PRO A 62 -5.06 3.10 -13.97
CA PRO A 62 -5.08 4.41 -14.61
C PRO A 62 -6.44 5.10 -14.55
N ASP A 63 -7.53 4.34 -14.43
CA ASP A 63 -8.89 4.88 -14.37
C ASP A 63 -9.18 5.54 -13.01
N THR A 64 -9.18 6.87 -12.99
CA THR A 64 -9.42 7.68 -11.80
C THR A 64 -10.89 7.70 -11.37
N SER A 65 -11.83 7.29 -12.23
CA SER A 65 -13.23 7.14 -11.86
C SER A 65 -13.44 5.89 -11.00
N ARG A 66 -12.65 4.83 -11.25
CA ARG A 66 -12.67 3.55 -10.52
C ARG A 66 -11.77 3.56 -9.29
N VAL A 67 -10.57 4.15 -9.37
CA VAL A 67 -9.59 4.16 -8.27
C VAL A 67 -9.23 5.59 -7.88
N ASP A 68 -9.65 6.01 -6.70
CA ASP A 68 -9.26 7.29 -6.09
C ASP A 68 -8.09 7.06 -5.12
N ILE A 69 -7.10 7.95 -5.11
CA ILE A 69 -5.94 7.87 -4.20
C ILE A 69 -5.96 9.11 -3.32
N GLN A 70 -6.28 8.90 -2.05
CA GLN A 70 -6.27 9.94 -1.03
C GLN A 70 -5.06 9.76 -0.12
N THR A 71 -4.45 10.86 0.28
CA THR A 71 -3.24 10.83 1.12
C THR A 71 -3.62 11.07 2.57
N ILE A 72 -3.14 10.20 3.47
CA ILE A 72 -3.11 10.51 4.90
C ILE A 72 -1.79 11.24 5.17
N ASN A 73 -1.85 12.57 5.27
CA ASN A 73 -0.69 13.43 5.43
C ASN A 73 -0.32 13.60 6.90
N ASP A 74 0.50 12.70 7.43
CA ASP A 74 1.06 12.77 8.79
C ASP A 74 2.50 12.22 8.81
N PRO A 75 3.44 12.90 8.13
CA PRO A 75 4.80 12.39 7.97
C PRO A 75 5.53 12.35 9.32
N GLY A 76 6.02 11.16 9.68
CA GLY A 76 6.81 10.95 10.90
C GLY A 76 6.00 10.47 12.11
N ALA A 77 4.68 10.41 12.00
CA ALA A 77 3.83 9.83 13.03
C ALA A 77 3.87 8.29 13.03
N GLU A 78 3.77 7.73 14.24
CA GLU A 78 3.50 6.31 14.46
C GLU A 78 2.00 6.03 14.31
N LEU A 79 1.48 6.16 13.09
CA LEU A 79 0.06 5.97 12.84
C LEU A 79 -0.32 4.48 12.90
N SER A 80 -1.38 4.22 13.66
CA SER A 80 -2.07 2.94 13.77
C SER A 80 -3.44 3.02 13.10
N VAL A 81 -3.90 1.90 12.52
CA VAL A 81 -5.24 1.80 11.92
C VAL A 81 -6.11 0.96 12.85
N TYR A 82 -7.28 1.49 13.20
CA TYR A 82 -8.27 0.81 14.04
C TYR A 82 -9.53 0.54 13.21
N ILE A 83 -10.04 -0.68 13.24
CA ILE A 83 -11.28 -1.09 12.57
C ILE A 83 -12.25 -1.56 13.65
N GLY A 84 -13.41 -0.92 13.72
CA GLY A 84 -14.45 -1.25 14.69
C GLY A 84 -15.16 -2.57 14.38
N ARG A 85 -15.91 -3.10 15.35
CA ARG A 85 -16.85 -4.20 15.10
C ARG A 85 -18.06 -3.67 14.32
N ASP A 86 -18.62 -4.51 13.45
CA ASP A 86 -19.86 -4.26 12.71
C ASP A 86 -19.83 -3.01 11.80
N VAL A 87 -18.64 -2.54 11.41
CA VAL A 87 -18.47 -1.39 10.49
C VAL A 87 -18.55 -1.77 9.01
N GLY A 88 -18.75 -3.06 8.70
CA GLY A 88 -18.83 -3.57 7.32
C GLY A 88 -17.47 -3.64 6.63
N TYR A 89 -16.59 -4.53 7.09
CA TYR A 89 -15.33 -4.87 6.41
C TYR A 89 -15.35 -6.31 5.91
N ASP A 90 -14.67 -6.56 4.81
CA ASP A 90 -14.37 -7.88 4.29
C ASP A 90 -12.88 -8.18 4.50
N LEU A 91 -12.56 -9.37 5.01
CA LEU A 91 -11.18 -9.86 5.03
C LEU A 91 -10.84 -10.43 3.66
N ILE A 92 -9.83 -9.86 3.00
CA ILE A 92 -9.33 -10.34 1.70
C ILE A 92 -8.24 -11.37 1.96
N GLU A 93 -8.54 -12.64 1.71
CA GLU A 93 -7.58 -13.74 1.70
C GLU A 93 -7.13 -14.01 0.25
N LEU A 94 -5.82 -14.09 0.01
CA LEU A 94 -5.25 -14.33 -1.32
C LEU A 94 -4.69 -15.75 -1.42
N ASP A 95 -4.33 -16.19 -2.63
CA ASP A 95 -3.60 -17.45 -2.78
C ASP A 95 -2.22 -17.38 -2.10
N GLY A 96 -1.77 -18.52 -1.57
CA GLY A 96 -0.52 -18.56 -0.79
C GLY A 96 0.72 -18.10 -1.55
N ALA A 97 0.75 -18.23 -2.88
CA ALA A 97 1.85 -17.72 -3.69
C ALA A 97 1.89 -16.18 -3.70
N THR A 98 0.72 -15.53 -3.65
CA THR A 98 0.60 -14.08 -3.60
C THR A 98 0.85 -13.52 -2.21
N GLU A 99 0.38 -14.22 -1.17
CA GLU A 99 0.65 -13.83 0.23
C GLU A 99 2.15 -13.91 0.56
N ALA A 100 2.88 -14.82 -0.10
CA ALA A 100 4.33 -14.92 0.00
C ALA A 100 5.08 -13.71 -0.59
N ILE A 101 4.40 -12.85 -1.38
CA ILE A 101 5.01 -11.63 -1.93
C ILE A 101 5.10 -10.58 -0.84
N SER A 102 6.25 -10.52 -0.18
CA SER A 102 6.53 -9.54 0.85
C SER A 102 7.23 -8.29 0.29
N ALA A 103 6.68 -7.12 0.57
CA ALA A 103 7.35 -5.84 0.35
C ALA A 103 8.77 -5.82 0.96
N THR A 104 9.00 -6.53 2.06
CA THR A 104 10.31 -6.64 2.71
C THR A 104 11.33 -7.37 1.84
N ASP A 105 10.93 -8.48 1.21
CA ASP A 105 11.81 -9.23 0.32
C ASP A 105 12.13 -8.46 -0.95
N LEU A 106 11.11 -7.78 -1.49
CA LEU A 106 11.30 -6.88 -2.64
C LEU A 106 12.27 -5.74 -2.32
N ARG A 107 12.15 -5.12 -1.13
CA ARG A 107 13.13 -4.11 -0.68
C ARG A 107 14.52 -4.71 -0.58
N ARG A 108 14.68 -5.88 0.04
CA ARG A 108 16.00 -6.54 0.16
C ARG A 108 16.67 -6.74 -1.21
N LYS A 109 15.94 -7.28 -2.19
CA LYS A 109 16.45 -7.47 -3.56
C LYS A 109 16.88 -6.16 -4.21
N LEU A 110 16.07 -5.10 -4.10
CA LEU A 110 16.40 -3.77 -4.63
C LEU A 110 17.66 -3.17 -3.99
N TYR A 111 17.88 -3.40 -2.70
CA TYR A 111 19.09 -2.96 -2.00
C TYR A 111 20.32 -3.74 -2.47
N GLU A 112 20.21 -5.06 -2.60
CA GLU A 112 21.28 -5.94 -3.10
C GLU A 112 21.69 -5.56 -4.53
N GLU A 113 20.72 -5.37 -5.43
CA GLU A 113 20.94 -4.90 -6.81
C GLU A 113 21.63 -3.53 -6.87
N ALA A 114 21.38 -2.67 -5.88
CA ALA A 114 22.03 -1.37 -5.75
C ALA A 114 23.38 -1.41 -5.00
N GLY A 115 23.89 -2.61 -4.65
CA GLY A 115 25.14 -2.78 -3.90
C GLY A 115 25.08 -2.28 -2.45
N LYS A 116 23.88 -2.23 -1.85
CA LYS A 116 23.64 -1.71 -0.49
C LYS A 116 23.12 -2.81 0.44
N SER A 117 23.42 -2.68 1.73
CA SER A 117 22.88 -3.59 2.77
C SER A 117 21.51 -3.14 3.26
N TYR A 118 20.53 -4.06 3.28
CA TYR A 118 19.21 -3.86 3.88
C TYR A 118 19.28 -4.05 5.40
N ASP A 119 18.81 -3.07 6.15
CA ASP A 119 18.77 -3.09 7.61
C ASP A 119 17.30 -3.15 8.09
N PRO A 120 16.81 -4.31 8.56
CA PRO A 120 15.43 -4.49 9.01
C PRO A 120 15.14 -3.80 10.35
N LEU A 121 16.17 -3.43 11.11
CA LEU A 121 16.05 -2.74 12.40
C LEU A 121 16.21 -1.22 12.26
N ALA A 122 16.46 -0.73 11.04
CA ALA A 122 16.53 0.69 10.77
C ALA A 122 15.32 1.42 11.39
N PRO A 123 15.55 2.42 12.25
CA PRO A 123 14.46 3.14 12.89
C PRO A 123 13.57 3.80 11.84
N GLN A 124 12.26 3.85 12.13
CA GLN A 124 11.27 4.48 11.26
C GLN A 124 11.40 6.02 11.24
N LYS A 125 12.31 6.55 12.07
CA LYS A 125 12.87 7.89 11.97
C LYS A 125 14.32 7.73 11.50
N ALA A 126 14.68 8.37 10.39
CA ALA A 126 16.06 8.41 9.92
C ALA A 126 16.54 9.86 9.98
N LEU A 127 17.65 10.06 10.72
CA LEU A 127 18.54 11.22 10.83
C LEU A 127 17.94 12.52 11.38
#